data_AF-A0A969QVF8-F1
#
_entry.id   AF-A0A969QVF8-F1
#
_cell.length_a   1.000
_cell.length_b   1.000
_cell.length_c   1.000
_cell.angle_alpha   90.00
_cell.angle_beta   90.00
_cell.angle_gamma   90.00
#
_symmetry.space_group_name_H-M   'P 1'
#
loop_
_entity.id
_entity.type
_entity.pdbx_description
1 polymer ?
#
loop_
_entity_poly.entity_id
_entity_poly.type
_entity_poly.pdbx_seq_one_letter_code
_entity_poly.pdbx_strand_id
1 'polypeptide(L)'
;MAISVPGIARGLGGLGAGIISKGLAGTASGVANPVPTTMARVVPDTPITRASGTLCRTGADDVFVTAANDIRGLNAQQIAERLTIPQSPTGFRVSTFPTPSSGVASPILRPDPGFIGGGRTAGGAREFVIPNGPIPLGANTTVIGP
;
A
#
# COMPACT_ATOMS: atom_id res chain seq x y z
N MET A 1 -53.11 -61.07 19.33
CA MET A 1 -53.59 -59.76 19.81
C MET A 1 -52.35 -58.90 20.02
N ALA A 2 -52.17 -57.87 19.17
CA ALA A 2 -51.09 -56.87 19.20
C ALA A 2 -49.64 -57.41 18.92
N ILE A 3 -48.70 -56.74 18.25
CA ILE A 3 -48.64 -55.44 17.56
C ILE A 3 -47.36 -55.37 16.70
N SER A 4 -47.55 -54.97 15.44
CA SER A 4 -46.73 -54.18 14.51
C SER A 4 -45.18 -54.14 14.59
N VAL A 5 -44.57 -54.51 13.45
CA VAL A 5 -43.17 -54.36 13.05
C VAL A 5 -42.95 -52.94 12.46
N PRO A 6 -41.81 -52.27 12.68
CA PRO A 6 -41.55 -50.96 12.07
C PRO A 6 -41.22 -51.10 10.57
N GLY A 7 -42.16 -50.67 9.72
CA GLY A 7 -41.99 -50.53 8.28
C GLY A 7 -41.35 -49.18 7.91
N ILE A 8 -40.27 -49.26 7.17
CA ILE A 8 -39.53 -48.16 6.54
C ILE A 8 -40.39 -47.55 5.42
N ALA A 9 -40.88 -46.33 5.62
CA ALA A 9 -41.63 -45.58 4.61
C ALA A 9 -40.69 -44.74 3.74
N ARG A 10 -40.78 -44.98 2.43
CA ARG A 10 -40.11 -44.27 1.32
C ARG A 10 -40.74 -42.88 1.15
N GLY A 11 -39.91 -41.83 1.08
CA GLY A 11 -40.30 -40.52 0.55
C GLY A 11 -39.71 -40.31 -0.84
N LEU A 12 -40.57 -40.07 -1.83
CA LEU A 12 -40.27 -39.80 -3.23
C LEU A 12 -40.75 -38.38 -3.58
N GLY A 13 -39.94 -37.62 -4.33
CA GLY A 13 -40.32 -36.35 -5.01
C GLY A 13 -39.92 -35.10 -4.22
N GLY A 14 -39.39 -34.02 -4.80
CA GLY A 14 -39.13 -33.64 -6.19
C GLY A 14 -38.46 -32.25 -6.17
N LEU A 15 -37.90 -31.84 -7.31
CA LEU A 15 -37.21 -30.56 -7.52
C LEU A 15 -38.09 -29.33 -7.22
N GLY A 16 -37.49 -28.25 -6.68
CA GLY A 16 -38.08 -26.91 -6.74
C GLY A 16 -37.49 -25.86 -5.79
N ALA A 17 -36.62 -25.01 -6.33
CA ALA A 17 -36.48 -23.56 -6.09
C ALA A 17 -36.40 -22.96 -4.66
N GLY A 18 -35.27 -22.27 -4.39
CA GLY A 18 -35.13 -21.17 -3.41
C GLY A 18 -34.96 -21.65 -1.96
N ILE A 19 -33.94 -21.28 -1.20
CA ILE A 19 -33.30 -19.98 -1.06
C ILE A 19 -31.84 -20.21 -0.64
N ILE A 20 -30.93 -19.71 -1.46
CA ILE A 20 -29.52 -19.52 -1.12
C ILE A 20 -29.48 -18.59 0.09
N SER A 21 -29.21 -19.15 1.28
CA SER A 21 -28.79 -18.37 2.44
C SER A 21 -27.33 -17.94 2.21
N LYS A 22 -27.13 -17.12 1.17
CA LYS A 22 -25.89 -16.37 0.97
C LYS A 22 -25.90 -15.31 2.05
N GLY A 23 -25.33 -15.68 3.20
CA GLY A 23 -25.02 -14.74 4.26
C GLY A 23 -24.41 -13.51 3.59
N LEU A 24 -25.11 -12.39 3.73
CA LEU A 24 -24.65 -11.08 3.30
C LEU A 24 -23.53 -10.70 4.26
N ALA A 25 -22.38 -11.36 4.11
CA ALA A 25 -21.11 -10.84 4.56
C ALA A 25 -20.91 -9.59 3.71
N GLY A 26 -21.41 -8.47 4.23
CA GLY A 26 -21.04 -7.15 3.77
C GLY A 26 -19.53 -7.06 3.94
N THR A 27 -18.81 -7.40 2.88
CA THR A 27 -17.45 -6.95 2.67
C THR A 27 -17.56 -5.44 2.65
N ALA A 28 -17.34 -4.81 3.81
CA ALA A 28 -16.91 -3.43 3.85
C ALA A 28 -15.75 -3.37 2.83
N SER A 29 -15.98 -2.66 1.73
CA SER A 29 -14.99 -2.50 0.67
C SER A 29 -13.80 -1.80 1.32
N GLY A 30 -12.85 -2.60 1.81
CA GLY A 30 -11.64 -2.08 2.43
C GLY A 30 -10.93 -1.25 1.37
N VAL A 31 -10.62 0.00 1.70
CA VAL A 31 -9.85 0.87 0.81
C VAL A 31 -8.65 0.07 0.31
N ALA A 32 -8.55 -0.13 -1.02
CA ALA A 32 -7.53 -1.01 -1.61
C ALA A 32 -6.09 -0.57 -1.28
N ASN A 33 -5.93 0.71 -0.96
CA ASN A 33 -4.70 1.33 -0.50
C ASN A 33 -4.99 2.27 0.70
N PRO A 34 -5.01 1.77 1.95
CA PRO A 34 -5.31 2.59 3.11
C PRO A 34 -4.20 3.63 3.33
N VAL A 35 -4.60 4.90 3.45
CA VAL A 35 -3.69 6.01 3.73
C VAL A 35 -3.03 5.79 5.09
N PRO A 36 -1.69 5.74 5.18
CA PRO A 36 -0.99 5.54 6.44
C PRO A 36 -1.07 6.81 7.31
N THR A 37 -0.77 6.68 8.61
CA THR A 37 -0.56 7.83 9.50
C THR A 37 0.82 8.46 9.35
N THR A 38 1.78 7.72 8.80
CA THR A 38 3.16 8.17 8.56
C THR A 38 3.61 7.74 7.16
N MET A 39 4.14 8.70 6.41
CA MET A 39 4.68 8.49 5.08
C MET A 39 6.20 8.61 5.08
N ALA A 40 6.81 8.10 4.03
CA ALA A 40 8.25 8.12 3.83
C ALA A 40 8.58 8.53 2.39
N ARG A 41 9.48 9.50 2.25
CA ARG A 41 10.15 9.82 1.00
C ARG A 41 11.49 9.11 0.97
N VAL A 42 11.71 8.30 -0.06
CA VAL A 42 12.98 7.60 -0.32
C VAL A 42 13.66 8.25 -1.52
N VAL A 43 14.90 8.68 -1.35
CA VAL A 43 15.74 9.23 -2.41
C VAL A 43 17.17 8.70 -2.28
N PRO A 44 17.96 8.65 -3.36
CA PRO A 44 19.39 8.36 -3.27
C PRO A 44 20.08 9.32 -2.30
N ASP A 45 21.00 8.82 -1.47
CA ASP A 45 21.76 9.67 -0.56
C ASP A 45 22.92 10.35 -1.31
N THR A 46 22.76 11.62 -1.69
CA THR A 46 23.72 12.38 -2.50
C THR A 46 23.88 13.79 -1.94
N PRO A 47 24.96 14.53 -2.27
CA PRO A 47 25.11 15.93 -1.84
C PRO A 47 23.91 16.81 -2.24
N ILE A 48 23.32 16.56 -3.41
CA ILE A 48 22.16 17.31 -3.91
C ILE A 48 20.93 17.04 -3.04
N THR A 49 20.62 15.78 -2.74
CA THR A 49 19.45 15.41 -1.92
C THR A 49 19.63 15.78 -0.44
N ARG A 50 20.87 15.88 0.05
CA ARG A 50 21.17 16.40 1.40
C ARG A 50 20.97 17.90 1.51
N ALA A 51 21.21 18.66 0.43
CA ALA A 51 21.14 20.11 0.41
C ALA A 51 19.78 20.69 -0.01
N SER A 52 18.85 19.90 -0.56
CA SER A 52 17.64 20.46 -1.19
C SER A 52 16.66 21.12 -0.21
N GLY A 53 16.59 20.66 1.04
CA GLY A 53 15.65 21.16 2.04
C GLY A 53 14.16 20.91 1.73
N THR A 54 13.87 20.22 0.64
CA THR A 54 12.52 19.97 0.09
C THR A 54 12.29 18.48 -0.15
N LEU A 55 11.03 18.07 -0.25
CA LEU A 55 10.66 16.67 -0.50
C LEU A 55 10.99 16.19 -1.93
N CYS A 56 11.01 17.11 -2.89
CA CYS A 56 11.42 16.87 -4.28
C CYS A 56 12.17 18.08 -4.85
N ARG A 57 12.68 17.94 -6.08
CA ARG A 57 13.36 19.00 -6.82
C ARG A 57 12.45 20.24 -6.95
N THR A 58 13.03 21.44 -6.84
CA THR A 58 12.34 22.69 -7.13
C THR A 58 11.74 22.68 -8.54
N GLY A 59 10.44 22.97 -8.65
CA GLY A 59 9.69 22.95 -9.91
C GLY A 59 8.99 21.62 -10.24
N ALA A 60 9.12 20.59 -9.40
CA ALA A 60 8.20 19.46 -9.44
C ALA A 60 6.94 19.80 -8.65
N ASP A 61 5.76 19.48 -9.19
CA ASP A 61 4.47 19.75 -8.54
C ASP A 61 4.20 18.78 -7.38
N ASP A 62 4.54 17.50 -7.58
CA ASP A 62 4.22 16.41 -6.66
C ASP A 62 5.45 15.56 -6.29
N VAL A 63 5.33 14.86 -5.16
CA VAL A 63 6.36 13.98 -4.60
C VAL A 63 5.83 12.59 -4.36
N PHE A 64 6.56 11.58 -4.85
CA PHE A 64 6.28 10.18 -4.56
C PHE A 64 6.71 9.80 -3.15
N VAL A 65 5.77 9.23 -2.42
CA VAL A 65 5.98 8.76 -1.06
C VAL A 65 5.38 7.37 -0.90
N THR A 66 5.93 6.63 0.05
CA THR A 66 5.40 5.32 0.46
C THR A 66 4.91 5.38 1.91
N ALA A 67 4.18 4.38 2.36
CA ALA A 67 3.90 4.24 3.78
C ALA A 67 5.18 3.86 4.54
N ALA A 68 5.47 4.55 5.65
CA ALA A 68 6.69 4.29 6.43
C ALA A 68 6.76 2.84 6.96
N ASN A 69 5.61 2.23 7.24
CA ASN A 69 5.53 0.83 7.68
C ASN A 69 5.97 -0.16 6.59
N ASP A 70 5.84 0.20 5.31
CA ASP A 70 6.08 -0.72 4.20
C ASP A 70 7.58 -0.90 3.90
N ILE A 71 8.42 -0.03 4.46
CA ILE A 71 9.88 -0.03 4.32
C ILE A 71 10.62 -0.09 5.67
N ARG A 72 9.90 -0.24 6.79
CA ARG A 72 10.52 -0.26 8.12
C ARG A 72 11.41 -1.49 8.29
N GLY A 73 12.64 -1.27 8.71
CA GLY A 73 13.61 -2.34 8.99
C GLY A 73 14.21 -2.97 7.73
N LEU A 74 13.90 -2.47 6.55
CA LEU A 74 14.50 -2.93 5.30
C LEU A 74 15.88 -2.29 5.09
N ASN A 75 16.80 -3.07 4.54
CA ASN A 75 18.08 -2.56 4.04
C ASN A 75 17.93 -1.91 2.65
N ALA A 76 18.99 -1.30 2.11
CA ALA A 76 18.92 -0.63 0.81
C ALA A 76 18.46 -1.55 -0.32
N GLN A 77 18.98 -2.79 -0.35
CA GLN A 77 18.59 -3.76 -1.37
C GLN A 77 17.08 -4.02 -1.35
N GLN A 78 16.57 -4.37 -0.17
CA GLN A 78 15.16 -4.66 0.06
C GLN A 78 14.26 -3.45 -0.20
N ILE A 79 14.70 -2.24 0.12
CA ILE A 79 13.97 -1.00 -0.20
C ILE A 79 13.81 -0.86 -1.70
N ALA A 80 14.89 -1.04 -2.47
CA ALA A 80 14.81 -0.88 -3.91
C ALA A 80 13.96 -1.97 -4.59
N GLU A 81 13.99 -3.21 -4.10
CA GLU A 81 13.09 -4.27 -4.56
C GLU A 81 11.62 -3.96 -4.20
N ARG A 82 11.37 -3.60 -2.94
CA ARG A 82 10.04 -3.29 -2.39
C ARG A 82 9.39 -2.10 -3.08
N LEU A 83 10.17 -1.07 -3.41
CA LEU A 83 9.70 0.12 -4.12
C LEU A 83 9.85 0.00 -5.65
N THR A 84 10.51 -1.05 -6.13
CA THR A 84 10.82 -1.27 -7.55
C THR A 84 11.56 -0.07 -8.16
N ILE A 85 12.52 0.47 -7.41
CA ILE A 85 13.42 1.54 -7.84
C ILE A 85 14.83 0.97 -8.05
N PRO A 86 15.68 1.63 -8.86
CA PRO A 86 17.08 1.23 -8.99
C PRO A 86 17.79 1.24 -7.63
N GLN A 87 18.68 0.27 -7.42
CA GLN A 87 19.62 0.30 -6.30
C GLN A 87 20.46 1.57 -6.35
N SER A 88 20.81 2.09 -5.18
CA SER A 88 21.70 3.25 -5.07
C SER A 88 23.05 2.83 -4.48
N PRO A 89 24.18 3.12 -5.15
CA PRO A 89 25.51 2.80 -4.64
C PRO A 89 25.88 3.61 -3.39
N THR A 90 25.17 4.71 -3.12
CA THR A 90 25.34 5.53 -1.91
C THR A 90 24.31 5.20 -0.84
N GLY A 91 23.44 4.23 -1.08
CA GLY A 91 22.29 3.93 -0.22
C GLY A 91 21.15 4.95 -0.38
N PHE A 92 20.20 4.88 0.55
CA PHE A 92 18.98 5.68 0.49
C PHE A 92 18.85 6.59 1.70
N ARG A 93 18.43 7.83 1.45
CA ARG A 93 17.95 8.75 2.45
C ARG A 93 16.43 8.59 2.57
N VAL A 94 15.97 8.26 3.77
CA VAL A 94 14.55 8.01 4.08
C VAL A 94 14.06 9.08 5.03
N SER A 95 13.21 9.99 4.52
CA SER A 95 12.56 11.04 5.31
C SER A 95 11.14 10.60 5.66
N THR A 96 10.89 10.33 6.94
CA THR A 96 9.57 9.96 7.46
C THR A 96 8.87 11.14 8.08
N PHE A 97 7.56 11.29 7.87
CA PHE A 97 6.77 12.42 8.39
C PHE A 97 5.29 12.06 8.55
N PRO A 98 4.54 12.78 9.40
CA PRO A 98 3.09 12.59 9.52
C PRO A 98 2.39 12.83 8.19
N THR A 99 1.41 11.99 7.87
CA THR A 99 0.59 12.17 6.67
C THR A 99 -0.15 13.51 6.73
N PRO A 100 -0.05 14.36 5.69
CA PRO A 100 -0.76 15.63 5.67
C PRO A 100 -2.27 15.42 5.61
N SER A 101 -3.03 16.36 6.16
CA SER A 101 -4.50 16.30 6.21
C SER A 101 -5.17 16.48 4.83
N SER A 102 -4.42 16.97 3.83
CA SER A 102 -4.89 17.18 2.46
C SER A 102 -3.75 16.99 1.45
N GLY A 103 -4.08 16.91 0.16
CA GLY A 103 -3.10 16.78 -0.92
C GLY A 103 -2.55 15.36 -1.13
N VAL A 104 -2.98 14.37 -0.35
CA VAL A 104 -2.62 12.97 -0.60
C VAL A 104 -3.47 12.42 -1.75
N ALA A 105 -2.82 11.99 -2.82
CA ALA A 105 -3.46 11.23 -3.90
C ALA A 105 -2.78 9.87 -4.07
N SER A 106 -3.54 8.84 -4.44
CA SER A 106 -2.95 7.60 -4.98
C SER A 106 -2.86 7.76 -6.49
N PRO A 107 -1.67 7.74 -7.10
CA PRO A 107 -1.59 7.63 -8.55
C PRO A 107 -2.29 6.33 -8.95
N ILE A 108 -3.22 6.37 -9.91
CA ILE A 108 -3.93 5.16 -10.37
C ILE A 108 -3.28 4.64 -11.67
N LEU A 109 -2.75 5.54 -12.50
CA LEU A 109 -2.12 5.24 -13.79
C LEU A 109 -0.91 6.15 -14.00
N ARG A 110 0.30 5.60 -13.93
CA ARG A 110 1.55 6.34 -14.21
C ARG A 110 2.47 5.45 -15.03
N PRO A 111 3.09 5.96 -16.12
CA PRO A 111 3.94 5.15 -17.00
C PRO A 111 5.38 4.95 -16.48
N ASP A 112 5.66 5.33 -15.23
CA ASP A 112 7.02 5.25 -14.70
C ASP A 112 7.41 3.79 -14.41
N PRO A 113 8.67 3.41 -14.68
CA PRO A 113 9.17 2.08 -14.36
C PRO A 113 8.99 1.74 -12.87
N GLY A 114 8.42 0.56 -12.59
CA GLY A 114 8.21 0.05 -11.23
C GLY A 114 6.81 0.29 -10.66
N PHE A 115 5.99 1.11 -11.33
CA PHE A 115 4.61 1.36 -10.96
C PHE A 115 3.66 0.38 -11.65
N ILE A 116 2.79 -0.29 -10.88
CA ILE A 116 1.82 -1.28 -11.43
C ILE A 116 0.38 -0.77 -11.47
N GLY A 117 0.14 0.49 -11.10
CA GLY A 117 -1.22 1.02 -10.96
C GLY A 117 -1.83 0.80 -9.57
N GLY A 118 -2.92 1.52 -9.29
CA GLY A 118 -3.71 1.33 -8.06
C GLY A 118 -3.02 1.76 -6.75
N GLY A 119 -2.06 2.69 -6.82
CA GLY A 119 -1.31 3.17 -5.65
C GLY A 119 -0.36 2.13 -5.07
N ARG A 120 0.20 1.24 -5.91
CA ARG A 120 1.20 0.25 -5.49
C ARG A 120 2.40 0.16 -6.44
N THR A 121 3.54 -0.15 -5.86
CA THR A 121 4.76 -0.55 -6.59
C THR A 121 4.66 -2.02 -7.00
N ALA A 122 5.45 -2.46 -7.99
CA ALA A 122 5.52 -3.89 -8.37
C ALA A 122 5.97 -4.78 -7.20
N GLY A 123 6.82 -4.24 -6.32
CA GLY A 123 7.25 -4.85 -5.07
C GLY A 123 6.16 -4.87 -3.99
N GLY A 124 4.99 -4.27 -4.23
CA GLY A 124 3.78 -4.31 -3.41
C GLY A 124 3.70 -3.27 -2.29
N ALA A 125 4.56 -2.25 -2.30
CA ALA A 125 4.49 -1.14 -1.36
C ALA A 125 3.36 -0.20 -1.75
N ARG A 126 2.72 0.41 -0.75
CA ARG A 126 1.76 1.47 -0.97
C ARG A 126 2.48 2.71 -1.47
N GLU A 127 1.91 3.34 -2.48
CA GLU A 127 2.45 4.54 -3.10
C GLU A 127 1.40 5.65 -3.12
N PHE A 128 1.85 6.86 -2.80
CA PHE A 128 1.06 8.06 -2.79
C PHE A 128 1.87 9.19 -3.42
N VAL A 129 1.16 10.25 -3.82
CA VAL A 129 1.74 11.53 -4.17
C VAL A 129 1.21 12.60 -3.22
N ILE A 130 2.06 13.56 -2.87
CA ILE A 130 1.74 14.74 -2.07
C ILE A 130 2.33 15.96 -2.80
N PRO A 131 1.70 17.15 -2.71
CA PRO A 131 2.30 18.40 -3.15
C PRO A 131 3.76 18.54 -2.69
N ASN A 132 4.60 18.98 -3.61
CA ASN A 132 5.98 19.30 -3.29
C ASN A 132 6.06 20.54 -2.39
N GLY A 133 7.06 20.52 -1.53
CA GLY A 133 7.24 21.55 -0.51
C GLY A 133 8.47 21.29 0.34
N PRO A 134 8.68 22.14 1.37
CA PRO A 134 9.73 21.93 2.35
C PRO A 134 9.53 20.57 3.05
N ILE A 135 10.63 19.98 3.52
CA ILE A 135 10.54 18.80 4.40
C ILE A 135 9.69 19.18 5.62
N PRO A 136 8.62 18.42 5.95
CA PRO A 136 7.71 18.79 7.04
C PRO A 136 8.40 18.93 8.39
N LEU A 137 7.90 19.85 9.22
CA LEU A 137 8.35 19.97 10.61
C LEU A 137 8.07 18.66 11.36
N GLY A 138 9.06 18.17 12.09
CA GLY A 138 8.99 16.86 12.77
C GLY A 138 9.28 15.66 11.87
N ALA A 139 9.72 15.87 10.63
CA ALA A 139 10.26 14.79 9.82
C ALA A 139 11.53 14.21 10.45
N ASN A 140 11.63 12.89 10.50
CA ASN A 140 12.85 12.19 10.87
C ASN A 140 13.52 11.65 9.61
N THR A 141 14.81 11.95 9.42
CA THR A 141 15.56 11.44 8.29
C THR A 141 16.70 10.52 8.71
N THR A 142 16.69 9.32 8.15
CA THR A 142 17.72 8.30 8.36
C THR A 142 18.41 8.00 7.02
N VAL A 143 19.70 7.69 7.08
CA VAL A 143 20.45 7.14 5.95
C VAL A 143 20.54 5.63 6.12
N ILE A 144 20.10 4.91 5.10
CA ILE A 144 20.27 3.47 4.97
C ILE A 144 21.42 3.25 3.99
N GLY A 145 22.55 2.76 4.49
CA GLY A 145 23.74 2.49 3.67
C GLY A 145 23.50 1.40 2.61
N PRO A 146 24.39 1.32 1.60
CA PRO A 146 24.33 0.29 0.57
C PRO A 146 24.43 -1.13 1.14
#